data_AF-A0A1C5DXZ3-F1
#
_entry.id   AF-A0A1C5DXZ3-F1
#
_cell.length_a   1.000
_cell.length_b   1.000
_cell.length_c   1.000
_cell.angle_alpha   90.00
_cell.angle_beta   90.00
_cell.angle_gamma   90.00
#
_symmetry.space_group_name_H-M   'P 1'
#
loop_
_entity.id
_entity.type
_entity.pdbx_description
1 polymer ?
#
loop_
_entity_poly.entity_id
_entity_poly.type
_entity_poly.pdbx_seq_one_letter_code
_entity_poly.pdbx_strand_id
1 'polypeptide(L)' 'MTDESGRKPRQPRQRKQMLLRLDPAVHDALARWADDELRSANAQIEFLLRKALADAGRLPGAARPIPRRGR' A
#
# COMPACT_ATOMS: atom_id res chain seq x y z
N MET A 1 -7.77 -43.24 -7.74
CA MET A 1 -8.35 -41.92 -8.08
C MET A 1 -8.06 -40.97 -6.93
N THR A 2 -6.89 -40.35 -6.93
CA THR A 2 -6.51 -39.33 -5.95
C THR A 2 -6.66 -37.96 -6.60
N ASP A 3 -7.50 -37.13 -6.00
CA ASP A 3 -7.81 -35.76 -6.39
C ASP A 3 -6.60 -34.86 -6.09
N GLU A 4 -5.82 -34.54 -7.12
CA GLU A 4 -4.86 -33.44 -7.07
C GLU A 4 -5.62 -32.12 -7.29
N SER A 5 -6.17 -31.58 -6.21
CA SER A 5 -6.75 -30.23 -6.19
C SER A 5 -5.67 -29.18 -6.41
N GLY A 6 -5.43 -28.88 -7.68
CA GLY A 6 -4.47 -27.88 -8.15
C GLY A 6 -4.67 -26.52 -7.50
N ARG A 7 -3.68 -26.09 -6.71
CA ARG A 7 -3.61 -24.75 -6.14
C ARG A 7 -3.45 -23.73 -7.27
N LYS A 8 -4.56 -23.13 -7.72
CA LYS A 8 -4.52 -22.05 -8.73
C LYS A 8 -3.55 -20.95 -8.26
N PRO A 9 -2.54 -20.58 -9.08
CA PRO A 9 -1.59 -19.53 -8.70
C PRO A 9 -2.34 -18.22 -8.50
N ARG A 10 -2.11 -17.55 -7.36
CA ARG A 10 -2.71 -16.25 -7.06
C ARG A 10 -2.13 -15.24 -8.04
N GLN A 11 -2.92 -14.82 -9.03
CA GLN A 11 -2.48 -13.80 -9.98
C GLN A 11 -1.91 -12.56 -9.24
N PRO A 12 -0.76 -12.02 -9.68
CA PRO A 12 -0.21 -10.80 -9.11
C PRO A 12 -1.19 -9.66 -9.40
N ARG A 13 -1.84 -9.15 -8.36
CA ARG A 13 -2.69 -7.96 -8.48
C ARG A 13 -1.78 -6.77 -8.78
N GLN A 14 -1.85 -6.26 -10.00
CA GLN A 14 -1.16 -5.03 -10.38
C GLN A 14 -1.56 -3.89 -9.45
N ARG A 15 -0.56 -3.09 -9.04
CA ARG A 15 -0.80 -1.86 -8.28
C ARG A 15 -1.45 -0.85 -9.21
N LYS A 16 -2.56 -0.25 -8.78
CA LYS A 16 -3.21 0.82 -9.53
C LYS A 16 -2.38 2.10 -9.38
N GLN A 17 -1.95 2.67 -10.50
CA GLN A 17 -1.34 4.00 -10.51
C GLN A 17 -2.45 5.05 -10.60
N MET A 18 -2.31 6.12 -9.83
CA MET A 18 -3.24 7.25 -9.83
C MET A 18 -2.44 8.55 -9.69
N LEU A 19 -2.81 9.57 -10.45
CA LEU A 19 -2.27 10.91 -10.29
C LEU A 19 -2.99 11.61 -9.14
N LEU A 20 -2.23 12.05 -8.14
CA LEU A 20 -2.73 12.84 -7.02
C LEU A 20 -2.44 14.31 -7.25
N ARG A 21 -3.45 15.17 -7.06
CA ARG A 21 -3.24 16.61 -6.96
C ARG A 21 -3.10 16.95 -5.47
N LEU A 22 -1.94 17.43 -5.09
CA LEU A 22 -1.62 17.84 -3.73
C LEU A 22 -1.15 19.30 -3.76
N ASP A 23 -1.41 20.00 -2.65
CA ASP A 23 -0.70 21.24 -2.39
C ASP A 23 0.82 20.97 -2.32
N PRO A 24 1.68 21.81 -2.96
CA PRO A 24 3.12 21.59 -2.98
C PRO A 24 3.75 21.50 -1.57
N ALA A 25 3.31 22.35 -0.63
CA ALA A 25 3.87 22.33 0.72
C ALA A 25 3.49 21.04 1.47
N VAL A 26 2.29 20.51 1.22
CA VAL A 26 1.87 19.20 1.76
C VAL A 26 2.70 18.07 1.17
N HIS A 27 2.95 18.10 -0.15
CA HIS A 27 3.80 17.13 -0.80
C HIS A 27 5.21 17.13 -0.20
N ASP A 28 5.80 18.30 0.01
CA ASP A 28 7.15 18.44 0.57
C ASP A 28 7.22 17.96 2.02
N ALA A 29 6.21 18.24 2.83
CA ALA A 29 6.13 17.72 4.19
C ALA A 29 6.05 16.18 4.22
N LEU A 30 5.26 15.58 3.32
CA LEU A 30 5.17 14.12 3.18
C LEU A 30 6.50 13.51 2.70
N ALA A 31 7.20 14.16 1.79
CA ALA A 31 8.50 13.71 1.29
C ALA A 31 9.55 13.70 2.41
N ARG A 32 9.66 14.80 3.18
CA ARG A 32 10.58 14.89 4.32
C ARG A 32 10.29 13.84 5.39
N TRP A 33 9.01 13.67 5.74
CA TRP A 33 8.63 12.64 6.71
C TRP A 33 8.94 11.22 6.20
N ALA A 34 8.73 10.97 4.90
CA ALA A 34 9.12 9.70 4.31
C ALA A 34 10.63 9.47 4.45
N ASP A 35 11.46 10.48 4.16
CA ASP A 35 12.92 10.40 4.27
C ASP A 35 13.37 10.12 5.71
N ASP A 36 12.75 10.78 6.70
CA ASP A 36 13.03 10.56 8.13
C ASP A 36 12.76 9.09 8.55
N GLU A 37 11.75 8.45 7.96
CA GLU A 37 11.41 7.04 8.19
C GLU A 37 12.11 6.08 7.21
N LEU A 38 13.06 6.60 6.42
CA LEU A 38 13.76 5.94 5.33
C LEU A 38 12.81 5.38 4.27
N ARG A 39 11.56 5.84 4.17
CA ARG A 39 10.48 5.42 3.26
C ARG A 39 10.52 6.18 1.93
N SER A 40 10.00 5.57 0.85
CA SER A 40 9.66 6.38 -0.32
C SER A 40 8.37 7.13 -0.05
N ALA A 41 8.21 8.32 -0.65
CA ALA A 41 6.98 9.11 -0.51
C ALA A 41 5.71 8.30 -0.82
N ASN A 42 5.73 7.46 -1.86
CA ASN A 42 4.61 6.58 -2.20
C ASN A 42 4.31 5.54 -1.12
N ALA A 43 5.34 4.98 -0.49
CA ALA A 43 5.16 4.03 0.61
C ALA A 43 4.59 4.72 1.86
N GLN A 44 5.02 5.96 2.12
CA GLN A 44 4.49 6.77 3.22
C GLN A 44 3.01 7.12 2.98
N ILE A 45 2.65 7.58 1.78
CA ILE A 45 1.26 7.87 1.41
C ILE A 45 0.38 6.62 1.56
N GLU A 46 0.81 5.47 1.05
CA GLU A 46 0.07 4.20 1.19
C GLU A 46 -0.15 3.81 2.66
N PHE A 47 0.89 3.97 3.49
CA PHE A 47 0.79 3.72 4.93
C PHE A 47 -0.26 4.62 5.59
N LEU A 48 -0.19 5.93 5.32
CA LEU A 48 -1.13 6.92 5.87
C LEU A 48 -2.57 6.66 5.44
N LEU A 49 -2.80 6.36 4.16
CA LEU A 49 -4.13 6.03 3.64
C LEU A 49 -4.70 4.78 4.31
N ARG A 50 -3.89 3.73 4.48
CA ARG A 50 -4.33 2.51 5.17
C ARG A 50 -4.65 2.75 6.63
N LYS A 51 -3.80 3.53 7.32
CA LYS A 51 -4.03 3.91 8.71
C LYS A 51 -5.35 4.68 8.82
N ALA A 52 -5.54 5.71 8.01
CA ALA A 52 -6.77 6.51 8.01
C ALA A 52 -8.03 5.67 7.70
N LEU A 53 -7.94 4.74 6.75
CA LEU A 53 -9.03 3.80 6.46
C LEU A 53 -9.31 2.85 7.64
N ALA A 54 -8.27 2.35 8.31
CA ALA A 54 -8.43 1.47 9.46
C ALA A 54 -9.06 2.21 10.65
N ASP A 55 -8.54 3.40 10.96
CA ASP A 55 -9.06 4.26 12.03
C ASP A 55 -10.52 4.65 11.78
N ALA A 56 -10.91 4.84 10.51
CA ALA A 56 -12.29 5.09 10.11
C ALA A 56 -13.18 3.84 10.03
N GLY A 57 -12.65 2.64 10.27
CA GLY A 57 -13.39 1.37 10.13
C GLY A 57 -13.74 1.00 8.68
N ARG A 58 -13.01 1.55 7.70
CA ARG A 58 -13.28 1.42 6.24
C ARG A 58 -12.23 0.61 5.50
N LEU A 59 -11.21 0.09 6.19
CA LEU A 59 -10.19 -0.73 5.53
C LEU A 59 -10.81 -2.04 5.02
N PRO A 60 -10.74 -2.35 3.70
CA PRO A 60 -11.32 -3.58 3.19
C PRO A 60 -10.62 -4.82 3.76
N GLY A 61 -11.38 -5.81 4.23
CA GLY A 61 -10.81 -7.06 4.77
C GLY A 61 -9.96 -7.87 3.78
N ALA A 62 -10.13 -7.63 2.47
CA ALA A 62 -9.31 -8.24 1.41
C ALA A 62 -8.01 -7.47 1.11
N ALA A 63 -7.74 -6.35 1.79
CA ALA A 63 -6.52 -5.58 1.60
C ALA A 63 -5.30 -6.41 2.05
N ARG A 64 -4.38 -6.68 1.11
CA ARG A 64 -3.12 -7.37 1.46
C ARG A 64 -2.27 -6.49 2.39
N PRO A 65 -1.45 -7.08 3.28
CA PRO A 65 -0.51 -6.34 4.10
C PRO A 65 0.49 -5.57 3.23
N ILE A 66 1.03 -4.47 3.78
CA ILE A 66 2.11 -3.71 3.14
C ILE A 66 3.31 -4.67 2.97
N PRO A 67 3.85 -4.84 1.74
CA PRO A 67 5.00 -5.70 1.51
C PRO A 67 6.18 -5.28 2.36
N ARG A 68 6.87 -6.24 2.96
CA ARG A 68 8.13 -5.97 3.67
C ARG A 68 9.20 -5.58 2.67
N ARG A 69 9.97 -4.55 3.00
CA ARG A 69 11.11 -4.09 2.19
C ARG A 69 12.14 -5.21 2.02
N GLY A 70 12.76 -5.27 0.85
CA GLY A 70 13.86 -6.19 0.54
C GLY A 70 13.46 -7.63 0.18
N ARG A 71 12.21 -7.88 -0.22
CA ARG A 71 11.77 -9.17 -0.79
C ARG A 71 11.17 -8.99 -2.16
#